data_AF-A0A959YGS8-F1
#
_entry.id   AF-A0A959YGS8-F1
#
_cell.length_a   1.000
_cell.length_b   1.000
_cell.length_c   1.000
_cell.angle_alpha   90.00
_cell.angle_beta   90.00
_cell.angle_gamma   90.00
#
_symmetry.space_group_name_H-M   'P 1'
#
loop_
_entity.id
_entity.type
_entity.pdbx_description
1 polymer ?
#
loop_
_entity_poly.entity_id
_entity_poly.type
_entity_poly.pdbx_seq_one_letter_code
_entity_poly.pdbx_strand_id
1 'polypeptide(L)'
;MRDLFRHSRSSLVLLMLSLGCQEPPEQSEPYKQLAEDQRRTEALVAERDSSINALFGSFNRISENLREIRERQGAIGRPTENGEAPKDMEEQIASDLAAIETLLDENKALIAAMRKQAKADGGTMAELQKTILELERSVSEKDSEIGILKEQLASTNSSLATLIEMYRDKEQLTDLQRDELNKAYYAVGTTKELREKGVLTTEGGFVGLGKVSKLNTSGMDASYFEEVDITKLKMVPVGARKARLVTNHPEGSYSWEGTFDSLVIEDAERFWSVSKYLVIEVG
;
A
#
# COMPACT_ATOMS: atom_id res chain seq x y z
N MET A 1 84.66 30.72 -119.23
CA MET A 1 85.12 29.36 -118.85
C MET A 1 84.27 28.88 -117.69
N ARG A 2 83.44 27.84 -117.95
CA ARG A 2 82.59 27.00 -117.04
C ARG A 2 81.39 27.74 -116.39
N ASP A 3 80.15 27.59 -116.88
CA ASP A 3 79.16 26.49 -116.65
C ASP A 3 78.63 26.50 -115.18
N LEU A 4 77.34 26.36 -114.79
CA LEU A 4 76.09 25.89 -115.38
C LEU A 4 74.87 26.19 -114.43
N PHE A 5 73.68 26.26 -115.04
CA PHE A 5 72.27 26.19 -114.61
C PHE A 5 71.77 25.62 -113.23
N ARG A 6 70.79 26.36 -112.63
CA ARG A 6 69.37 26.02 -112.23
C ARG A 6 69.00 24.89 -111.20
N HIS A 7 68.23 25.25 -110.14
CA HIS A 7 67.01 24.60 -109.55
C HIS A 7 66.78 25.02 -108.06
N SER A 8 65.58 25.48 -107.63
CA SER A 8 64.37 24.74 -107.15
C SER A 8 64.56 23.81 -105.93
N ARG A 9 63.92 24.16 -104.78
CA ARG A 9 63.31 23.33 -103.68
C ARG A 9 63.26 24.12 -102.34
N SER A 10 62.08 24.53 -101.86
CA SER A 10 61.17 23.85 -100.91
C SER A 10 61.64 23.73 -99.45
N SER A 11 60.82 24.32 -98.56
CA SER A 11 60.56 24.00 -97.14
C SER A 11 61.69 24.01 -96.11
N LEU A 12 61.56 24.90 -95.11
CA LEU A 12 61.75 24.52 -93.71
C LEU A 12 60.85 25.34 -92.78
N VAL A 13 59.87 24.62 -92.23
CA VAL A 13 58.97 24.97 -91.14
C VAL A 13 59.79 25.12 -89.87
N LEU A 14 59.59 26.21 -89.13
CA LEU A 14 59.98 26.29 -87.71
C LEU A 14 58.70 26.52 -86.88
N LEU A 15 58.08 25.41 -86.52
CA LEU A 15 56.95 25.31 -85.62
C LEU A 15 57.47 25.58 -84.18
N MET A 16 57.32 26.81 -83.70
CA MET A 16 57.51 27.16 -82.30
C MET A 16 56.35 26.59 -81.47
N LEU A 17 56.51 25.35 -81.01
CA LEU A 17 55.69 24.76 -79.95
C LEU A 17 56.07 25.43 -78.62
N SER A 18 55.30 26.46 -78.24
CA SER A 18 55.29 26.95 -76.87
C SER A 18 54.65 25.89 -75.96
N LEU A 19 55.48 25.14 -75.26
CA LEU A 19 55.10 24.43 -74.04
C LEU A 19 54.71 25.49 -72.99
N GLY A 20 53.43 25.82 -72.92
CA GLY A 20 52.88 26.46 -71.73
C GLY A 20 53.03 25.50 -70.56
N CYS A 21 53.71 25.93 -69.49
CA CYS A 21 53.68 25.24 -68.21
C CYS A 21 52.23 25.21 -67.72
N GLN A 22 51.54 24.11 -67.97
CA GLN A 22 50.28 23.82 -67.32
C GLN A 22 50.64 23.33 -65.92
N GLU A 23 50.34 24.12 -64.88
CA GLU A 23 50.44 23.66 -63.50
C GLU A 23 49.74 22.29 -63.37
N PRO A 24 50.32 21.33 -62.63
CA PRO A 24 49.69 20.04 -62.46
C PRO A 24 48.25 20.23 -61.97
N PRO A 25 47.26 19.48 -62.51
CA PRO A 25 45.84 19.74 -62.30
C PRO A 25 45.44 19.80 -60.82
N GLU A 26 46.18 19.10 -59.95
CA GLU A 26 46.01 19.09 -58.49
C GLU A 26 46.35 20.41 -57.79
N GLN A 27 47.14 21.29 -58.42
CA GLN A 27 47.53 22.60 -57.87
C GLN A 27 46.62 23.73 -58.36
N SER A 28 45.75 23.46 -59.34
CA SER A 28 44.79 24.43 -59.82
C SER A 28 43.81 24.81 -58.72
N GLU A 29 43.45 26.08 -58.65
CA GLU A 29 42.56 26.61 -57.61
C GLU A 29 41.19 25.92 -57.52
N PRO A 30 40.54 25.52 -58.63
CA PRO A 30 39.32 24.71 -58.59
C PRO A 30 39.52 23.34 -57.90
N TYR A 31 40.71 22.74 -58.05
CA TYR A 31 41.00 21.43 -57.45
C TYR A 31 41.21 21.54 -55.93
N LYS A 32 41.88 22.59 -55.46
CA LYS A 32 42.01 22.87 -54.02
C LYS A 32 40.66 23.15 -53.37
N GLN A 33 39.80 23.93 -54.03
CA GLN A 33 38.44 24.20 -53.55
C GLN A 33 37.62 22.90 -53.45
N LEU A 34 37.70 22.03 -54.45
CA LEU A 34 37.02 20.74 -54.41
C LEU A 34 37.51 19.86 -53.25
N ALA A 35 38.82 19.82 -52.99
CA ALA A 35 39.39 19.08 -51.87
C ALA A 35 38.99 19.66 -50.50
N GLU A 36 38.88 20.98 -50.39
CA GLU A 36 38.41 21.66 -49.18
C GLU A 36 36.91 21.40 -48.94
N ASP A 37 36.09 21.47 -50.00
CA ASP A 37 34.65 21.16 -49.95
C ASP A 37 34.40 19.68 -49.59
N GLN A 38 35.21 18.75 -50.11
CA GLN A 38 35.16 17.35 -49.72
C GLN A 38 35.44 17.17 -48.23
N ARG A 39 36.53 17.74 -47.71
CA ARG A 39 36.86 17.67 -46.27
C ARG A 39 35.78 18.27 -45.40
N ARG A 40 35.21 19.41 -45.83
CA ARG A 40 34.10 20.06 -45.11
C ARG A 40 32.86 19.19 -45.08
N THR A 41 32.55 18.54 -46.20
CA THR A 41 31.39 17.64 -46.32
C THR A 41 31.58 16.39 -45.46
N GLU A 42 32.76 15.78 -45.48
CA GLU A 42 33.12 14.65 -44.62
C GLU A 42 33.00 15.00 -43.13
N ALA A 43 33.46 16.19 -42.72
CA ALA A 43 33.34 16.66 -41.34
C ALA A 43 31.87 16.84 -40.92
N LEU A 44 31.03 17.42 -41.79
CA LEU A 44 29.59 17.57 -41.55
C LEU A 44 28.89 16.21 -41.45
N VAL A 45 29.22 15.25 -42.32
CA VAL A 45 28.65 13.90 -42.27
C VAL A 45 29.06 13.19 -40.98
N ALA A 46 30.33 13.25 -40.59
CA ALA A 46 30.82 12.64 -39.36
C ALA A 46 30.14 13.23 -38.10
N GLU A 47 29.92 14.55 -38.07
CA GLU A 47 29.19 15.21 -36.99
C GLU A 47 27.73 14.72 -36.91
N ARG A 48 27.07 14.58 -38.07
CA ARG A 48 25.69 14.07 -38.15
C ARG A 48 25.58 12.62 -37.74
N ASP A 49 26.51 11.77 -38.18
CA ASP A 49 26.53 10.36 -37.80
C ASP A 49 26.71 10.20 -36.29
N SER A 50 27.57 11.01 -35.67
CA SER A 50 27.74 11.05 -34.22
C SER A 50 26.45 11.46 -33.50
N SER A 51 25.77 12.52 -33.96
CA SER A 51 24.48 12.93 -33.39
C SER A 51 23.41 11.86 -33.52
N ILE A 52 23.31 11.20 -34.68
CA ILE A 52 22.36 10.11 -34.92
C ILE A 52 22.63 8.94 -33.98
N ASN A 53 23.89 8.55 -33.80
CA ASN A 53 24.26 7.48 -32.86
C ASN A 53 23.89 7.82 -31.41
N ALA A 54 24.10 9.07 -30.97
CA ALA A 54 23.69 9.52 -29.64
C ALA A 54 22.17 9.47 -29.44
N LEU A 55 21.40 9.83 -30.47
CA LEU A 55 19.94 9.75 -30.48
C LEU A 55 19.45 8.30 -30.37
N PHE A 56 20.05 7.38 -31.13
CA PHE A 56 19.72 5.95 -31.03
C PHE A 56 20.08 5.37 -29.66
N GLY A 57 21.20 5.78 -29.08
CA GLY A 57 21.56 5.41 -27.71
C GLY A 57 20.51 5.86 -26.70
N SER A 58 20.05 7.11 -26.81
CA SER A 58 19.00 7.68 -25.96
C SER A 58 17.67 6.95 -26.15
N PHE A 59 17.30 6.62 -27.38
CA PHE A 59 16.10 5.86 -27.71
C PHE A 59 16.10 4.47 -27.07
N ASN A 60 17.22 3.74 -27.19
CA ASN A 60 17.37 2.42 -26.60
C ASN A 60 17.26 2.48 -25.08
N ARG A 61 17.87 3.50 -24.47
CA ARG A 61 17.79 3.71 -23.02
C ARG A 61 16.36 3.99 -22.56
N ILE A 62 15.63 4.88 -23.25
CA ILE A 62 14.23 5.17 -22.95
C ILE A 62 13.37 3.91 -23.11
N SER A 63 13.58 3.14 -24.16
CA SER A 63 12.84 1.90 -24.42
C SER A 63 13.05 0.87 -23.32
N GLU A 64 14.29 0.72 -22.85
CA GLU A 64 14.62 -0.15 -21.72
C GLU A 64 13.96 0.34 -20.42
N ASN A 65 14.07 1.63 -20.13
CA ASN A 65 13.43 2.23 -18.96
C ASN A 65 11.91 2.03 -18.98
N LEU A 66 11.24 2.20 -20.13
CA LEU A 66 9.80 1.98 -20.28
C LEU A 66 9.40 0.51 -20.10
N ARG A 67 10.29 -0.43 -20.46
CA ARG A 67 10.09 -1.86 -20.19
C ARG A 67 10.17 -2.12 -18.69
N GLU A 68 11.21 -1.62 -18.02
CA GLU A 68 11.40 -1.79 -16.58
C GLU A 68 10.25 -1.15 -15.78
N ILE A 69 9.81 0.05 -16.17
CA ILE A 69 8.64 0.72 -15.57
C ILE A 69 7.41 -0.20 -15.65
N ARG A 70 7.16 -0.81 -16.81
CA ARG A 70 6.01 -1.70 -17.01
C ARG A 70 6.09 -2.95 -16.13
N GLU A 71 7.27 -3.55 -16.01
CA GLU A 71 7.49 -4.73 -15.17
C GLU A 71 7.23 -4.42 -13.70
N ARG A 72 7.78 -3.30 -13.19
CA ARG A 72 7.57 -2.84 -11.82
C ARG A 72 6.11 -2.44 -11.55
N GLN A 73 5.47 -1.71 -12.46
CA GLN A 73 4.03 -1.39 -12.38
C GLN A 73 3.18 -2.67 -12.31
N GLY A 74 3.53 -3.69 -13.10
CA GLY A 74 2.83 -4.97 -13.10
C GLY A 74 2.99 -5.75 -11.78
N ALA A 75 4.08 -5.57 -11.06
CA ALA A 75 4.29 -6.17 -9.74
C ALA A 75 3.39 -5.54 -8.66
N ILE A 76 3.21 -4.21 -8.69
CA ILE A 76 2.33 -3.48 -7.75
C ILE A 76 0.86 -3.93 -7.87
N GLY A 77 0.41 -4.27 -9.08
CA GLY A 77 -0.97 -4.66 -9.35
C GLY A 77 -1.31 -6.14 -9.14
N ARG A 78 -0.36 -7.00 -8.73
CA ARG A 78 -0.62 -8.43 -8.56
C ARG A 78 -1.27 -8.72 -7.19
N PRO A 79 -2.47 -9.33 -7.16
CA PRO A 79 -3.02 -9.89 -5.94
C PRO A 79 -2.13 -11.05 -5.48
N THR A 80 -1.86 -11.13 -4.18
CA THR A 80 -1.15 -12.25 -3.58
C THR A 80 -2.01 -13.51 -3.67
N GLU A 81 -1.48 -14.60 -4.25
CA GLU A 81 -2.24 -15.84 -4.52
C GLU A 81 -2.88 -16.48 -3.28
N ASN A 82 -2.42 -16.14 -2.07
CA ASN A 82 -2.89 -16.72 -0.80
C ASN A 82 -3.67 -15.75 0.10
N GLY A 83 -4.01 -14.54 -0.36
CA GLY A 83 -4.78 -13.56 0.42
C GLY A 83 -4.08 -12.94 1.63
N GLU A 84 -2.90 -13.43 2.01
CA GLU A 84 -2.00 -12.77 2.97
C GLU A 84 -1.01 -11.88 2.23
N ALA A 85 -1.04 -10.58 2.52
CA ALA A 85 -0.01 -9.65 2.08
C ALA A 85 1.33 -10.03 2.75
N PRO A 86 2.40 -10.28 2.00
CA PRO A 86 3.74 -10.45 2.56
C PRO A 86 4.08 -9.27 3.48
N LYS A 87 4.79 -9.54 4.58
CA LYS A 87 5.24 -8.50 5.53
C LYS A 87 6.02 -7.36 4.85
N ASP A 88 6.63 -7.64 3.70
CA ASP A 88 7.49 -6.71 2.97
C ASP A 88 6.79 -6.08 1.75
N MET A 89 5.50 -6.35 1.52
CA MET A 89 4.79 -5.89 0.32
C MET A 89 4.69 -4.36 0.27
N GLU A 90 4.46 -3.70 1.40
CA GLU A 90 4.41 -2.23 1.47
C GLU A 90 5.77 -1.60 1.15
N GLU A 91 6.84 -2.15 1.72
CA GLU A 91 8.22 -1.72 1.43
C GLU A 91 8.59 -1.95 -0.04
N GLN A 92 8.17 -3.09 -0.60
CA GLN A 92 8.39 -3.41 -2.01
C GLN A 92 7.65 -2.45 -2.94
N ILE A 93 6.37 -2.15 -2.68
CA ILE A 93 5.58 -1.20 -3.46
C ILE A 93 6.21 0.20 -3.39
N ALA A 94 6.62 0.64 -2.19
CA ALA A 94 7.28 1.94 -2.02
C ALA A 94 8.62 2.00 -2.78
N SER A 95 9.41 0.94 -2.72
CA SER A 95 10.68 0.82 -3.45
C SER A 95 10.48 0.83 -4.97
N ASP A 96 9.51 0.06 -5.47
CA ASP A 96 9.21 0.00 -6.90
C ASP A 96 8.71 1.35 -7.43
N LEU A 97 7.89 2.05 -6.65
CA LEU A 97 7.42 3.38 -6.99
C LEU A 97 8.57 4.40 -7.10
N ALA A 98 9.49 4.40 -6.12
CA ALA A 98 10.66 5.29 -6.15
C ALA A 98 11.59 4.99 -7.34
N ALA A 99 11.75 3.70 -7.68
CA ALA A 99 12.51 3.30 -8.86
C ALA A 99 11.84 3.76 -10.16
N ILE A 100 10.51 3.61 -10.27
CA ILE A 100 9.73 4.08 -11.42
C ILE A 100 9.86 5.60 -11.59
N GLU A 101 9.75 6.37 -10.50
CA GLU A 101 9.92 7.83 -10.54
C GLU A 101 11.30 8.21 -11.07
N THR A 102 12.35 7.54 -10.60
CA THR A 102 13.73 7.75 -11.09
C THR A 102 13.85 7.47 -12.59
N LEU A 103 13.26 6.38 -13.09
CA LEU A 103 13.28 6.02 -14.51
C LEU A 103 12.47 7.00 -15.37
N LEU A 104 11.35 7.51 -14.87
CA LEU A 104 10.55 8.53 -15.55
C LEU A 104 11.31 9.84 -15.66
N ASP A 105 12.02 10.26 -14.60
CA ASP A 105 12.84 11.46 -14.62
C ASP A 105 14.04 11.33 -15.56
N GLU A 106 14.69 10.16 -15.59
CA GLU A 106 15.73 9.86 -16.58
C GLU A 106 15.18 9.96 -18.01
N ASN A 107 13.99 9.38 -18.27
CA ASN A 107 13.35 9.45 -19.58
C ASN A 107 13.03 10.90 -19.99
N LYS A 108 12.48 11.72 -19.08
CA LYS A 108 12.20 13.14 -19.31
C LYS A 108 13.49 13.89 -19.68
N ALA A 109 14.59 13.61 -18.98
CA ALA A 109 15.89 14.24 -19.26
C ALA A 109 16.45 13.81 -20.64
N LEU A 110 16.40 12.51 -20.97
CA LEU A 110 16.85 11.98 -22.25
C LEU A 110 16.05 12.57 -23.42
N ILE A 111 14.73 12.64 -23.28
CA ILE A 111 13.85 13.27 -24.26
C ILE A 111 14.20 14.75 -24.45
N ALA A 112 14.44 15.50 -23.38
CA ALA A 112 14.83 16.90 -23.45
C ALA A 112 16.18 17.08 -24.18
N ALA A 113 17.13 16.19 -23.92
CA ALA A 113 18.41 16.14 -24.63
C ALA A 113 18.22 15.82 -26.12
N MET A 114 17.42 14.80 -26.45
CA MET A 114 17.10 14.44 -27.84
C MET A 114 16.43 15.60 -28.59
N ARG A 115 15.51 16.34 -27.95
CA ARG A 115 14.90 17.54 -28.52
C ARG A 115 15.92 18.64 -28.82
N LYS A 116 16.86 18.86 -27.90
CA LYS A 116 17.91 19.85 -28.08
C LYS A 116 18.83 19.47 -29.24
N GLN A 117 19.24 18.20 -29.31
CA GLN A 117 20.07 17.66 -30.38
C GLN A 117 19.37 17.79 -31.74
N ALA A 118 18.11 17.37 -31.83
CA ALA A 118 17.33 17.42 -33.08
C ALA A 118 17.11 18.85 -33.62
N LYS A 119 17.07 19.86 -32.73
CA LYS A 119 17.01 21.28 -33.12
C LYS A 119 18.36 21.82 -33.58
N ALA A 120 19.45 21.46 -32.89
CA ALA A 120 20.81 21.90 -33.21
C ALA A 120 21.25 21.40 -34.60
N ASP A 121 20.83 20.18 -34.95
CA ASP A 121 21.06 19.55 -36.25
C ASP A 121 20.15 20.13 -37.36
N GLY A 122 19.71 21.39 -37.27
CA GLY A 122 19.01 22.08 -38.37
C GLY A 122 17.69 21.46 -38.81
N GLY A 123 16.99 20.77 -37.88
CA GLY A 123 15.75 20.05 -38.18
C GLY A 123 16.05 18.70 -38.83
N THR A 124 16.62 17.77 -38.06
CA THR A 124 16.62 16.34 -38.43
C THR A 124 15.21 15.86 -38.80
N MET A 125 15.17 14.90 -39.74
CA MET A 125 14.00 14.23 -40.34
C MET A 125 12.72 14.28 -39.50
N ALA A 126 11.59 14.63 -40.14
CA ALA A 126 10.26 14.67 -39.53
C ALA A 126 9.90 13.39 -38.73
N GLU A 127 10.43 12.23 -39.14
CA GLU A 127 10.22 10.96 -38.44
C GLU A 127 10.84 10.94 -37.03
N LEU A 128 12.07 11.47 -36.85
CA LEU A 128 12.70 11.51 -35.53
C LEU A 128 11.93 12.42 -34.56
N GLN A 129 11.44 13.57 -35.06
CA GLN A 129 10.61 14.47 -34.27
C GLN A 129 9.31 13.80 -33.85
N LYS A 130 8.69 13.02 -34.74
CA LYS A 130 7.51 12.22 -34.45
C LYS A 130 7.79 11.17 -33.37
N THR A 131 8.90 10.43 -33.46
CA THR A 131 9.29 9.45 -32.42
C THR A 131 9.50 10.12 -31.06
N ILE A 132 10.16 11.28 -31.01
CA ILE A 132 10.35 12.03 -29.75
C ILE A 132 8.99 12.43 -29.15
N LEU A 133 8.03 12.88 -29.96
CA LEU A 133 6.68 13.21 -29.50
C LEU A 133 5.93 11.98 -28.97
N GLU A 134 6.08 10.82 -29.62
CA GLU A 134 5.47 9.57 -29.16
C GLU A 134 6.06 9.11 -27.82
N LEU A 135 7.39 9.21 -27.64
CA LEU A 135 8.06 8.92 -26.37
C LEU A 135 7.61 9.88 -25.26
N GLU A 136 7.50 11.17 -25.55
CA GLU A 136 6.95 12.14 -24.60
C GLU A 136 5.56 11.79 -24.15
N ARG A 137 4.69 11.44 -25.10
CA ARG A 137 3.32 11.04 -24.78
C ARG A 137 3.33 9.80 -23.89
N SER A 138 4.13 8.78 -24.23
CA SER A 138 4.20 7.54 -23.46
C SER A 138 4.73 7.77 -22.04
N VAL A 139 5.77 8.59 -21.87
CA VAL A 139 6.32 8.94 -20.55
C VAL A 139 5.30 9.74 -19.74
N SER A 140 4.60 10.69 -20.36
CA SER A 140 3.56 11.48 -19.70
C SER A 140 2.36 10.64 -19.28
N GLU A 141 1.94 9.68 -20.11
CA GLU A 141 0.87 8.72 -19.77
C GLU A 141 1.29 7.87 -18.55
N LYS A 142 2.54 7.37 -18.53
CA LYS A 142 3.08 6.59 -17.42
C LYS A 142 3.21 7.39 -16.13
N ASP A 143 3.65 8.65 -16.21
CA ASP A 143 3.73 9.57 -15.08
C ASP A 143 2.35 9.79 -14.43
N SER A 144 1.31 9.95 -15.25
CA SER A 144 -0.08 10.09 -14.80
C SER A 144 -0.61 8.81 -14.12
N GLU A 145 -0.39 7.65 -14.74
CA GLU A 145 -0.78 6.35 -14.16
C GLU A 145 -0.14 6.13 -12.77
N ILE A 146 1.14 6.51 -12.63
CA ILE A 146 1.86 6.42 -11.36
C ILE A 146 1.28 7.36 -10.31
N GLY A 147 0.91 8.58 -10.69
CA GLY A 147 0.20 9.50 -9.80
C GLY A 147 -1.11 8.89 -9.26
N ILE A 148 -1.91 8.27 -10.12
CA ILE A 148 -3.17 7.61 -9.72
C ILE A 148 -2.91 6.44 -8.78
N LEU A 149 -1.92 5.59 -9.07
CA LEU A 149 -1.56 4.46 -8.20
C LEU A 149 -1.15 4.92 -6.80
N LYS A 150 -0.43 6.04 -6.69
CA LYS A 150 -0.06 6.65 -5.39
C LYS A 150 -1.27 7.09 -4.59
N GLU A 151 -2.21 7.79 -5.24
CA GLU A 151 -3.44 8.25 -4.60
C GLU A 151 -4.30 7.07 -4.12
N GLN A 152 -4.42 6.02 -4.94
CA GLN A 152 -5.14 4.80 -4.57
C GLN A 152 -4.49 4.12 -3.36
N LEU A 153 -3.16 3.97 -3.35
CA LEU A 153 -2.44 3.36 -2.23
C LEU A 153 -2.63 4.15 -0.92
N ALA A 154 -2.52 5.48 -0.98
CA ALA A 154 -2.73 6.35 0.18
C ALA A 154 -4.17 6.23 0.73
N SER A 155 -5.16 6.19 -0.17
CA SER A 155 -6.57 6.03 0.17
C SER A 155 -6.85 4.65 0.82
N THR A 156 -6.28 3.58 0.26
CA THR A 156 -6.39 2.23 0.81
C THR A 156 -5.76 2.12 2.20
N ASN A 157 -4.55 2.67 2.39
CA ASN A 157 -3.89 2.68 3.69
C ASN A 157 -4.70 3.43 4.76
N SER A 158 -5.28 4.58 4.41
CA SER A 158 -6.16 5.34 5.30
C SER A 158 -7.43 4.56 5.68
N SER A 159 -8.03 3.89 4.68
CA SER A 159 -9.22 3.05 4.89
C SER A 159 -8.91 1.86 5.80
N LEU A 160 -7.74 1.22 5.65
CA LEU A 160 -7.30 0.11 6.49
C LEU A 160 -7.07 0.56 7.93
N ALA A 161 -6.42 1.71 8.14
CA ALA A 161 -6.21 2.28 9.47
C ALA A 161 -7.54 2.54 10.20
N THR A 162 -8.51 3.12 9.49
CA THR A 162 -9.87 3.36 10.00
C THR A 162 -10.55 2.05 10.38
N LEU A 163 -10.44 1.03 9.54
CA LEU A 163 -11.05 -0.28 9.79
C LEU A 163 -10.46 -0.93 11.05
N ILE A 164 -9.13 -0.87 11.23
CA ILE A 164 -8.44 -1.39 12.42
C ILE A 164 -8.93 -0.70 13.70
N GLU A 165 -9.10 0.62 13.67
CA GLU A 165 -9.68 1.38 14.80
C GLU A 165 -11.11 0.92 15.12
N MET A 166 -11.98 0.84 14.11
CA MET A 166 -13.35 0.38 14.29
C MET A 166 -13.44 -1.04 14.86
N TYR A 167 -12.53 -1.95 14.45
CA TYR A 167 -12.48 -3.31 14.99
C TYR A 167 -12.05 -3.32 16.46
N ARG A 168 -11.06 -2.51 16.85
CA ARG A 168 -10.64 -2.38 18.26
C ARG A 168 -11.76 -1.83 19.13
N ASP A 169 -12.44 -0.78 18.69
CA ASP A 169 -13.56 -0.19 19.43
C ASP A 169 -14.70 -1.20 19.59
N LYS A 170 -14.99 -1.99 18.54
CA LYS A 170 -16.01 -3.03 18.58
C LYS A 170 -15.64 -4.19 19.51
N GLU A 171 -14.38 -4.61 19.51
CA GLU A 171 -13.88 -5.67 20.39
C GLU A 171 -14.00 -5.21 21.86
N GLN A 172 -13.51 -4.01 22.17
CA GLN A 172 -13.66 -3.43 23.51
C GLN A 172 -15.12 -3.29 23.95
N LEU A 173 -15.99 -2.83 23.05
CA LEU A 173 -17.42 -2.74 23.34
C LEU A 173 -18.04 -4.11 23.59
N THR A 174 -17.64 -5.12 22.81
CA THR A 174 -18.14 -6.50 22.96
C THR A 174 -17.65 -7.11 24.28
N ASP A 175 -16.40 -6.88 24.67
CA ASP A 175 -15.85 -7.36 25.93
C ASP A 175 -16.53 -6.69 27.13
N LEU A 176 -16.70 -5.37 27.10
CA LEU A 176 -17.43 -4.65 28.16
C LEU A 176 -18.88 -5.13 28.29
N GLN A 177 -19.58 -5.31 27.16
CA GLN A 177 -20.95 -5.84 27.17
C GLN A 177 -21.00 -7.27 27.68
N ARG A 178 -20.04 -8.11 27.29
CA ARG A 178 -19.93 -9.50 27.74
C ARG A 178 -19.68 -9.57 29.25
N ASP A 179 -18.77 -8.74 29.76
CA ASP A 179 -18.49 -8.65 31.19
C ASP A 179 -19.74 -8.20 31.95
N GLU A 180 -20.46 -7.17 31.47
CA GLU A 180 -21.69 -6.70 32.09
C GLU A 180 -22.80 -7.77 32.10
N LEU A 181 -23.01 -8.49 30.99
CA LEU A 181 -24.00 -9.58 30.91
C LEU A 181 -23.69 -10.76 31.84
N ASN A 182 -22.40 -10.95 32.14
CA ASN A 182 -21.92 -12.02 32.99
C ASN A 182 -21.81 -11.64 34.47
N LYS A 183 -22.08 -10.39 34.85
CA LYS A 183 -22.15 -9.98 36.26
C LYS A 183 -23.38 -10.57 36.93
N ALA A 184 -23.16 -11.12 38.12
CA ALA A 184 -24.18 -11.47 39.08
C ALA A 184 -23.67 -11.13 40.49
N TYR A 185 -24.55 -11.23 41.47
CA TYR A 185 -24.30 -10.83 42.84
C TYR A 185 -24.84 -11.90 43.77
N TYR A 186 -24.08 -12.30 44.78
CA TYR A 186 -24.61 -13.21 45.80
C TYR A 186 -24.35 -12.75 47.22
N ALA A 187 -25.24 -13.14 48.14
CA ALA A 187 -25.13 -12.88 49.56
C ALA A 187 -25.60 -14.11 50.35
N VAL A 188 -24.82 -14.47 51.37
CA VAL A 188 -25.17 -15.54 52.32
C VAL A 188 -25.22 -14.92 53.71
N GLY A 189 -26.25 -15.24 54.49
CA GLY A 189 -26.34 -14.72 55.85
C GLY A 189 -27.59 -15.17 56.59
N THR A 190 -27.62 -14.89 57.88
CA THR A 190 -28.82 -15.14 58.70
C THR A 190 -29.92 -14.15 58.34
N THR A 191 -31.18 -14.50 58.63
CA THR A 191 -32.33 -13.60 58.42
C THR A 191 -32.11 -12.22 59.07
N LYS A 192 -31.44 -12.19 60.23
CA LYS A 192 -31.17 -10.96 60.97
C LYS A 192 -30.15 -10.09 60.23
N GLU A 193 -29.02 -10.66 59.83
CA GLU A 193 -27.96 -9.96 59.09
C GLU A 193 -28.48 -9.44 57.75
N LEU A 194 -29.17 -10.27 56.97
CA LEU A 194 -29.71 -9.89 55.68
C LEU A 194 -30.78 -8.78 55.78
N ARG A 195 -31.53 -8.69 56.90
CA ARG A 195 -32.46 -7.57 57.16
C ARG A 195 -31.74 -6.32 57.64
N GLU A 196 -30.78 -6.45 58.56
CA GLU A 196 -29.99 -5.32 59.08
C GLU A 196 -29.18 -4.63 57.98
N LYS A 197 -28.71 -5.42 57.01
CA LYS A 197 -28.00 -4.94 55.81
C LYS A 197 -28.92 -4.52 54.67
N GLY A 198 -30.24 -4.54 54.89
CA GLY A 198 -31.22 -4.07 53.90
C GLY A 198 -31.33 -4.95 52.65
N VAL A 199 -30.75 -6.16 52.65
CA VAL A 199 -30.85 -7.15 51.57
C VAL A 199 -32.27 -7.74 51.51
N LEU A 200 -32.88 -7.95 52.67
CA LEU A 200 -34.26 -8.45 52.80
C LEU A 200 -35.19 -7.41 53.39
N THR A 201 -36.36 -7.25 52.78
CA THR A 201 -37.52 -6.55 53.35
C THR A 201 -38.56 -7.55 53.85
N THR A 202 -39.39 -7.11 54.79
CA THR A 202 -40.56 -7.87 55.22
C THR A 202 -41.78 -7.27 54.56
N GLU A 203 -42.43 -8.01 53.66
CA GLU A 203 -43.66 -7.58 53.01
C GLU A 203 -44.80 -8.56 53.33
N GLY A 204 -45.98 -8.02 53.64
CA GLY A 204 -47.20 -8.79 53.88
C GLY A 204 -47.37 -9.35 55.30
N GLY A 205 -48.63 -9.41 55.75
CA GLY A 205 -49.06 -9.95 57.05
C GLY A 205 -49.65 -8.89 57.98
N PHE A 206 -50.94 -9.00 58.29
CA PHE A 206 -51.60 -8.21 59.34
C PHE A 206 -51.11 -8.74 60.70
N VAL A 207 -50.59 -7.86 61.56
CA VAL A 207 -50.16 -8.13 62.96
C VAL A 207 -49.63 -9.55 63.20
N GLY A 208 -48.44 -9.84 62.69
CA GLY A 208 -47.62 -10.97 63.15
C GLY A 208 -47.82 -12.34 62.47
N LEU A 209 -48.83 -12.54 61.62
CA LEU A 209 -48.99 -13.78 60.86
C LEU A 209 -48.68 -13.58 59.37
N GLY A 210 -47.83 -14.46 58.82
CA GLY A 210 -47.59 -14.57 57.38
C GLY A 210 -46.49 -13.67 56.80
N LYS A 211 -45.58 -13.14 57.63
CA LYS A 211 -44.43 -12.35 57.17
C LYS A 211 -43.51 -13.21 56.29
N VAL A 212 -43.37 -12.86 55.02
CA VAL A 212 -42.41 -13.49 54.09
C VAL A 212 -41.24 -12.54 53.89
N SER A 213 -40.02 -13.02 54.09
CA SER A 213 -38.80 -12.29 53.72
C SER A 213 -38.70 -12.26 52.20
N LYS A 214 -38.60 -11.07 51.60
CA LYS A 214 -38.38 -10.89 50.16
C LYS A 214 -37.14 -10.03 49.93
N LEU A 215 -36.56 -10.18 48.74
CA LEU A 215 -35.46 -9.32 48.29
C LEU A 215 -35.91 -7.85 48.26
N ASN A 216 -35.10 -6.95 48.83
CA ASN A 216 -35.37 -5.52 48.79
C ASN A 216 -35.04 -4.96 47.40
N THR A 217 -36.03 -4.56 46.60
CA THR A 217 -35.80 -4.06 45.23
C THR A 217 -35.72 -2.54 45.11
N SER A 218 -35.95 -1.78 46.18
CA SER A 218 -36.11 -0.31 46.13
C SER A 218 -35.04 0.48 46.91
N GLY A 219 -34.08 -0.19 47.57
CA GLY A 219 -33.03 0.45 48.35
C GLY A 219 -31.95 -0.52 48.84
N MET A 220 -31.62 -1.51 48.01
CA MET A 220 -30.62 -2.53 48.33
C MET A 220 -29.23 -1.90 48.46
N ASP A 221 -28.57 -2.14 49.58
CA ASP A 221 -27.15 -1.82 49.73
C ASP A 221 -26.33 -2.91 49.03
N ALA A 222 -25.85 -2.60 47.81
CA ALA A 222 -25.05 -3.52 47.01
C ALA A 222 -23.70 -3.86 47.66
N SER A 223 -23.26 -3.13 48.70
CA SER A 223 -21.97 -3.38 49.37
C SER A 223 -21.91 -4.68 50.15
N TYR A 224 -23.07 -5.29 50.48
CA TYR A 224 -23.13 -6.59 51.15
C TYR A 224 -23.11 -7.77 50.16
N PHE A 225 -23.27 -7.51 48.87
CA PHE A 225 -23.19 -8.55 47.85
C PHE A 225 -21.76 -8.72 47.36
N GLU A 226 -21.37 -9.96 47.12
CA GLU A 226 -20.18 -10.27 46.37
C GLU A 226 -20.51 -10.27 44.87
N GLU A 227 -19.85 -9.39 44.11
CA GLU A 227 -19.91 -9.38 42.65
C GLU A 227 -19.15 -10.58 42.09
N VAL A 228 -19.80 -11.32 41.19
CA VAL A 228 -19.28 -12.55 40.61
C VAL A 228 -19.53 -12.61 39.11
N ASP A 229 -18.64 -13.31 38.42
CA ASP A 229 -18.79 -13.67 37.01
C ASP A 229 -19.48 -15.03 36.92
N ILE A 230 -20.68 -15.07 36.32
CA ILE A 230 -21.50 -16.28 36.21
C ILE A 230 -20.83 -17.40 35.42
N THR A 231 -19.86 -17.08 34.57
CA THR A 231 -19.13 -18.10 33.79
C THR A 231 -18.10 -18.82 34.65
N LYS A 232 -17.64 -18.18 35.73
CA LYS A 232 -16.59 -18.66 36.63
C LYS A 232 -17.14 -19.23 37.93
N LEU A 233 -18.22 -18.66 38.48
CA LEU A 233 -18.81 -19.12 39.73
C LEU A 233 -19.55 -20.45 39.51
N LYS A 234 -18.98 -21.54 40.04
CA LYS A 234 -19.57 -22.89 40.00
C LYS A 234 -20.13 -23.36 41.33
N MET A 235 -19.67 -22.77 42.42
CA MET A 235 -20.04 -23.19 43.77
C MET A 235 -20.04 -21.98 44.70
N VAL A 236 -21.04 -21.92 45.57
CA VAL A 236 -21.13 -20.94 46.66
C VAL A 236 -21.04 -21.69 47.99
N PRO A 237 -19.98 -21.50 48.78
CA PRO A 237 -19.87 -22.12 50.10
C PRO A 237 -20.89 -21.49 51.07
N VAL A 238 -21.55 -22.33 51.86
CA VAL A 238 -22.60 -21.90 52.79
C VAL A 238 -22.30 -22.33 54.23
N GLY A 239 -21.98 -23.62 54.44
CA GLY A 239 -21.54 -24.14 55.73
C GLY A 239 -22.54 -23.97 56.88
N ALA A 240 -23.82 -24.28 56.65
CA ALA A 240 -24.88 -24.09 57.64
C ALA A 240 -25.66 -25.37 57.94
N ARG A 241 -26.31 -25.45 59.12
CA ARG A 241 -27.17 -26.61 59.46
C ARG A 241 -28.48 -26.61 58.69
N LYS A 242 -28.94 -25.42 58.30
CA LYS A 242 -30.13 -25.20 57.48
C LYS A 242 -29.83 -24.04 56.54
N ALA A 243 -30.13 -24.20 55.26
CA ALA A 243 -30.06 -23.13 54.28
C ALA A 243 -31.30 -23.12 53.39
N ARG A 244 -31.68 -21.94 52.89
CA ARG A 244 -32.79 -21.75 51.97
C ARG A 244 -32.47 -20.64 50.97
N LEU A 245 -32.74 -20.88 49.69
CA LEU A 245 -32.73 -19.83 48.68
C LEU A 245 -33.92 -18.89 48.88
N VAL A 246 -33.64 -17.60 49.00
CA VAL A 246 -34.65 -16.55 49.10
C VAL A 246 -34.99 -15.99 47.71
N THR A 247 -34.02 -15.98 46.81
CA THR A 247 -34.20 -15.60 45.40
C THR A 247 -34.62 -16.80 44.56
N ASN A 248 -35.38 -16.54 43.51
CA ASN A 248 -35.89 -17.60 42.63
C ASN A 248 -34.87 -17.95 41.55
N HIS A 249 -34.49 -19.22 41.49
CA HIS A 249 -33.61 -19.78 40.46
C HIS A 249 -34.23 -21.09 39.96
N PRO A 250 -34.21 -21.39 38.65
CA PRO A 250 -34.91 -22.54 38.10
C PRO A 250 -34.49 -23.87 38.74
N GLU A 251 -35.46 -24.72 39.06
CA GLU A 251 -35.19 -26.07 39.56
C GLU A 251 -34.37 -26.88 38.55
N GLY A 252 -33.41 -27.67 39.06
CA GLY A 252 -32.48 -28.45 38.24
C GLY A 252 -31.31 -27.66 37.64
N SER A 253 -31.23 -26.34 37.86
CA SER A 253 -30.03 -25.55 37.51
C SER A 253 -28.98 -25.51 38.62
N TYR A 254 -29.30 -26.02 39.80
CA TYR A 254 -28.42 -26.09 40.97
C TYR A 254 -28.72 -27.31 41.84
N SER A 255 -27.77 -27.67 42.68
CA SER A 255 -27.87 -28.74 43.67
C SER A 255 -27.19 -28.34 44.99
N TRP A 256 -27.57 -28.99 46.09
CA TRP A 256 -26.91 -28.82 47.38
C TRP A 256 -25.92 -29.95 47.61
N GLU A 257 -24.68 -29.61 47.94
CA GLU A 257 -23.67 -30.56 48.36
C GLU A 257 -23.67 -30.70 49.88
N GLY A 258 -23.62 -31.94 50.37
CA GLY A 258 -23.66 -32.24 51.79
C GLY A 258 -24.95 -31.80 52.48
N THR A 259 -24.91 -31.60 53.81
CA THR A 259 -26.05 -31.06 54.56
C THR A 259 -25.99 -29.53 54.55
N PHE A 260 -26.16 -28.92 53.37
CA PHE A 260 -26.00 -27.47 53.11
C PHE A 260 -24.57 -26.93 53.31
N ASP A 261 -23.57 -27.72 52.91
CA ASP A 261 -22.17 -27.29 52.93
C ASP A 261 -21.91 -26.26 51.82
N SER A 262 -22.36 -26.55 50.60
CA SER A 262 -22.21 -25.67 49.43
C SER A 262 -23.41 -25.77 48.48
N LEU A 263 -23.70 -24.67 47.77
CA LEU A 263 -24.61 -24.64 46.63
C LEU A 263 -23.80 -24.81 45.34
N VAL A 264 -24.07 -25.86 44.56
CA VAL A 264 -23.41 -26.12 43.27
C VAL A 264 -24.30 -25.65 42.14
N ILE A 265 -23.74 -24.87 41.23
CA ILE A 265 -24.42 -24.35 40.04
C ILE A 265 -24.08 -25.27 38.86
N GLU A 266 -25.06 -26.09 38.45
CA GLU A 266 -24.91 -27.09 37.39
C GLU A 266 -25.05 -26.45 36.00
N ASP A 267 -25.95 -25.47 35.88
CA ASP A 267 -26.21 -24.71 34.64
C ASP A 267 -26.30 -23.22 34.99
N ALA A 268 -25.20 -22.50 34.77
CA ALA A 268 -25.10 -21.09 35.13
C ALA A 268 -26.08 -20.21 34.32
N GLU A 269 -26.23 -20.44 33.02
CA GLU A 269 -27.14 -19.62 32.20
C GLU A 269 -28.58 -19.78 32.67
N ARG A 270 -29.01 -21.03 32.91
CA ARG A 270 -30.35 -21.31 33.42
C ARG A 270 -30.52 -20.80 34.84
N PHE A 271 -29.53 -20.97 35.71
CA PHE A 271 -29.57 -20.52 37.10
C PHE A 271 -29.75 -19.01 37.22
N TRP A 272 -29.01 -18.23 36.42
CA TRP A 272 -29.03 -16.76 36.45
C TRP A 272 -30.08 -16.13 35.51
N SER A 273 -30.93 -16.95 34.87
CA SER A 273 -31.93 -16.48 33.88
C SER A 273 -33.09 -15.68 34.49
N VAL A 274 -33.45 -15.96 35.74
CA VAL A 274 -34.59 -15.34 36.43
C VAL A 274 -34.15 -14.16 37.30
N SER A 275 -32.98 -14.27 37.95
CA SER A 275 -32.41 -13.25 38.82
C SER A 275 -30.90 -13.29 38.72
N LYS A 276 -30.26 -12.11 38.62
CA LYS A 276 -28.81 -11.92 38.76
C LYS A 276 -28.35 -11.76 40.22
N TYR A 277 -29.30 -11.78 41.15
CA TYR A 277 -29.05 -11.76 42.58
C TYR A 277 -29.38 -13.12 43.19
N LEU A 278 -28.42 -13.71 43.90
CA LEU A 278 -28.57 -14.92 44.68
C LEU A 278 -28.53 -14.57 46.16
N VAL A 279 -29.59 -14.88 46.90
CA VAL A 279 -29.60 -14.70 48.36
C VAL A 279 -29.90 -16.03 49.03
N ILE A 280 -28.96 -16.47 49.88
CA ILE A 280 -29.08 -17.68 50.67
C ILE A 280 -29.23 -17.30 52.14
N GLU A 281 -30.37 -17.67 52.71
CA GLU A 281 -30.66 -17.50 54.13
C GLU A 281 -30.22 -18.76 54.88
N VAL A 282 -29.39 -18.57 55.92
CA VAL A 282 -28.90 -19.65 56.78
C VAL A 282 -29.47 -19.55 58.20
N GLY A 283 -29.60 -20.69 58.87
CA GLY A 283 -30.13 -20.79 60.25
C GLY A 283 -29.58 -21.92 61.08
#